data_AF-A0A1F2TH02-F1
#
_entry.id   AF-A0A1F2TH02-F1
#
_cell.length_a   1.000
_cell.length_b   1.000
_cell.length_c   1.000
_cell.angle_alpha   90.00
_cell.angle_beta   90.00
_cell.angle_gamma   90.00
#
_symmetry.space_group_name_H-M   'P 1'
#
loop_
_entity.id
_entity.type
_entity.pdbx_description
1 polymer ?
#
loop_
_entity_poly.entity_id
_entity_poly.type
_entity_poly.pdbx_seq_one_letter_code
_entity_poly.pdbx_strand_id
1 'polypeptide(L)'
;MTKPLPDKDEVLDAIRQAAQTLGHSPSRREFGACSGMTEYQIMQHFPSWREALRVAGLEPDSTNIKLDDDELLQDWGRLVRRNRQIPTRFQYKREGKYSPGVFERAFGTWSSVPTKFRQFAEGKSEWVDVLALLPLTEPKRLPRVGARSGDTSSPEDVPLTVSSRQRHSKLEDRSTYGNPIDFRGLRHEPVNENGVVFLFGMVARELGYMVEAVQAAFPDCEAKRQIDANKWQRVRIEFEFESRNFRDHGHSADGCDVIVCWRHNWSDCPPQLEIVELSSLIKSLAKSDE
;
A
#
# COMPACT_ATOMS: atom_id res chain seq x y z
N MET A 1 1.42 -53.30 -4.05
CA MET A 1 2.06 -52.84 -5.30
C MET A 1 1.81 -51.34 -5.41
N THR A 2 2.81 -50.51 -5.14
CA THR A 2 2.71 -49.06 -5.34
C THR A 2 2.69 -48.79 -6.84
N LYS A 3 1.64 -48.14 -7.33
CA LYS A 3 1.51 -47.74 -8.73
C LYS A 3 2.76 -46.91 -9.11
N PRO A 4 3.40 -47.16 -10.27
CA PRO A 4 4.54 -46.36 -10.71
C PRO A 4 4.18 -44.88 -10.75
N LEU A 5 5.17 -44.02 -10.47
CA LEU A 5 4.99 -42.57 -10.58
C LEU A 5 4.59 -42.24 -12.02
N PRO A 6 3.57 -41.38 -12.23
CA PRO A 6 3.13 -41.03 -13.56
C PRO A 6 4.25 -40.31 -14.31
N ASP A 7 4.35 -40.54 -15.61
CA ASP A 7 5.29 -39.81 -16.44
C ASP A 7 4.78 -38.40 -16.81
N LYS A 8 5.60 -37.63 -17.51
CA LYS A 8 5.29 -36.23 -17.83
C LYS A 8 4.05 -36.10 -18.72
N ASP A 9 3.85 -37.02 -19.66
CA ASP A 9 2.74 -36.96 -20.60
C ASP A 9 1.43 -37.42 -19.94
N GLU A 10 1.50 -38.43 -19.07
CA GLU A 10 0.37 -38.85 -18.23
C GLU A 10 -0.14 -37.71 -17.32
N VAL A 11 0.77 -36.89 -16.78
CA VAL A 11 0.39 -35.72 -15.98
C VAL A 11 -0.30 -34.65 -16.85
N LEU A 12 0.18 -34.39 -18.07
CA LEU A 12 -0.44 -33.41 -18.97
C LEU A 12 -1.83 -33.85 -19.43
N ASP A 13 -2.00 -35.14 -19.73
CA ASP A 13 -3.28 -35.69 -20.16
C ASP A 13 -4.30 -35.69 -19.01
N ALA A 14 -3.87 -35.99 -17.79
CA ALA A 14 -4.71 -35.84 -16.61
C ALA A 14 -5.16 -34.38 -16.41
N ILE A 15 -4.27 -33.42 -16.63
CA ILE A 15 -4.59 -31.98 -16.53
C ILE A 15 -5.64 -31.59 -17.57
N ARG A 16 -5.47 -32.02 -18.82
CA ARG A 16 -6.42 -31.75 -19.92
C ARG A 16 -7.78 -32.39 -19.66
N GLN A 17 -7.81 -33.62 -19.16
CA GLN A 17 -9.06 -34.31 -18.80
C GLN A 17 -9.78 -33.63 -17.65
N ALA A 18 -9.06 -33.19 -16.61
CA ALA A 18 -9.64 -32.43 -15.51
C ALA A 18 -10.26 -31.11 -16.01
N ALA A 19 -9.58 -30.40 -16.92
CA ALA A 19 -10.10 -29.18 -17.52
C ALA A 19 -11.37 -29.41 -18.36
N GLN A 20 -11.40 -30.48 -19.15
CA GLN A 20 -12.58 -30.88 -19.92
C GLN A 20 -13.76 -31.23 -19.01
N THR A 21 -13.49 -31.92 -17.89
CA THR A 21 -14.51 -32.34 -16.93
C THR A 21 -15.12 -31.15 -16.19
N LEU A 22 -14.29 -30.17 -15.82
CA LEU A 22 -14.71 -28.99 -15.04
C LEU A 22 -15.25 -27.85 -15.91
N GLY A 23 -14.95 -27.85 -17.21
CA GLY A 23 -15.31 -26.77 -18.13
C GLY A 23 -14.47 -25.49 -17.94
N HIS A 24 -13.43 -25.54 -17.11
CA HIS A 24 -12.47 -24.47 -16.89
C HIS A 24 -11.09 -25.04 -16.52
N SER A 25 -10.06 -24.20 -16.52
CA SER A 25 -8.73 -24.60 -16.04
C SER A 25 -8.78 -25.02 -14.57
N PRO A 26 -8.32 -26.22 -14.20
CA PRO A 26 -8.44 -26.72 -12.84
C PRO A 26 -7.53 -25.95 -11.88
N SER A 27 -8.04 -25.60 -10.70
CA SER A 27 -7.19 -25.27 -9.56
C SER A 27 -6.45 -26.52 -9.05
N ARG A 28 -5.40 -26.32 -8.25
CA ARG A 28 -4.65 -27.45 -7.64
C ARG A 28 -5.57 -28.38 -6.84
N ARG A 29 -6.54 -27.80 -6.13
CA ARG A 29 -7.47 -28.55 -5.28
C ARG A 29 -8.45 -29.37 -6.11
N GLU A 30 -8.99 -28.79 -7.17
CA GLU A 30 -9.90 -29.48 -8.08
C GLU A 30 -9.18 -30.59 -8.85
N PHE A 31 -7.96 -30.32 -9.32
CA PHE A 31 -7.14 -31.33 -9.97
C PHE A 31 -6.86 -32.53 -9.07
N GLY A 32 -6.47 -32.29 -7.80
CA GLY A 32 -6.25 -33.36 -6.84
C GLY A 32 -7.52 -34.18 -6.57
N ALA A 33 -8.68 -33.53 -6.52
CA ALA A 33 -9.97 -34.19 -6.35
C ALA A 33 -10.40 -35.02 -7.58
N CYS A 34 -10.09 -34.56 -8.80
CA CYS A 34 -10.49 -35.24 -10.04
C CYS A 34 -9.51 -36.35 -10.47
N SER A 35 -8.20 -36.15 -10.30
CA SER A 35 -7.17 -37.05 -10.84
C SER A 35 -6.64 -38.06 -9.82
N GLY A 36 -6.79 -37.79 -8.52
CA GLY A 36 -6.15 -38.56 -7.46
C GLY A 36 -4.61 -38.46 -7.46
N MET A 37 -4.01 -37.60 -8.30
CA MET A 37 -2.58 -37.34 -8.32
C MET A 37 -2.19 -36.39 -7.19
N THR A 38 -1.07 -36.70 -6.54
CA THR A 38 -0.49 -35.86 -5.48
C THR A 38 0.33 -34.73 -6.07
N GLU A 39 0.43 -33.61 -5.34
CA GLU A 39 1.25 -32.47 -5.75
C GLU A 39 2.72 -32.86 -5.99
N TYR A 40 3.24 -33.79 -5.20
CA TYR A 40 4.60 -34.33 -5.35
C TYR A 40 4.82 -34.92 -6.76
N GLN A 41 3.87 -35.69 -7.29
CA GLN A 41 3.98 -36.32 -8.61
C GLN A 41 4.03 -35.29 -9.74
N ILE A 42 3.35 -34.15 -9.59
CA ILE A 42 3.33 -33.07 -10.57
C ILE A 42 4.68 -32.32 -10.55
N MET A 43 5.18 -32.02 -9.35
CA MET A 43 6.42 -31.24 -9.17
C MET A 43 7.70 -31.98 -9.59
N GLN A 44 7.65 -33.30 -9.80
CA GLN A 44 8.76 -34.05 -10.40
C GLN A 44 9.00 -33.68 -11.87
N HIS A 45 7.94 -33.28 -12.59
CA HIS A 45 8.00 -33.06 -14.05
C HIS A 45 7.90 -31.59 -14.43
N PHE A 46 7.30 -30.77 -13.57
CA PHE A 46 7.05 -29.37 -13.83
C PHE A 46 7.55 -28.51 -12.67
N PRO A 47 8.28 -27.42 -12.96
CA PRO A 47 8.77 -26.51 -11.92
C PRO A 47 7.63 -25.76 -11.21
N SER A 48 6.42 -25.73 -11.79
CA SER A 48 5.23 -25.20 -11.13
C SER A 48 3.93 -25.75 -11.74
N TRP A 49 2.84 -25.69 -10.98
CA TRP A 49 1.49 -26.01 -11.47
C TRP A 49 1.08 -25.16 -12.67
N ARG A 50 1.50 -23.89 -12.70
CA ARG A 50 1.19 -23.02 -13.84
C ARG A 50 1.94 -23.40 -15.09
N GLU A 51 3.20 -23.83 -14.94
CA GLU A 51 3.94 -24.35 -16.09
C GLU A 51 3.32 -25.65 -16.58
N ALA A 52 2.84 -26.51 -15.68
CA ALA A 52 2.07 -27.69 -16.07
C ALA A 52 0.79 -27.34 -16.86
N LEU A 53 0.02 -26.36 -16.39
CA LEU A 53 -1.16 -25.84 -17.11
C LEU A 53 -0.81 -25.25 -18.48
N ARG A 54 0.25 -24.42 -18.54
CA ARG A 54 0.71 -23.78 -19.78
C ARG A 54 1.18 -24.80 -20.82
N VAL A 55 1.95 -25.80 -20.38
CA VAL A 55 2.41 -26.91 -21.24
C VAL A 55 1.22 -27.81 -21.65
N ALA A 56 0.20 -27.93 -20.81
CA ALA A 56 -1.05 -28.61 -21.16
C ALA A 56 -1.92 -27.82 -22.15
N GLY A 57 -1.58 -26.56 -22.45
CA GLY A 57 -2.32 -25.68 -23.35
C GLY A 57 -3.48 -24.94 -22.68
N LEU A 58 -3.44 -24.79 -21.35
CA LEU A 58 -4.47 -24.15 -20.54
C LEU A 58 -3.97 -22.83 -19.95
N GLU A 59 -4.87 -21.84 -19.89
CA GLU A 59 -4.63 -20.57 -19.21
C GLU A 59 -4.90 -20.71 -17.70
N PRO A 60 -3.94 -20.46 -16.80
CA PRO A 60 -4.15 -20.58 -15.36
C PRO A 60 -5.24 -19.63 -14.86
N ASP A 61 -6.20 -20.15 -14.10
CA ASP A 61 -7.24 -19.33 -13.48
C ASP A 61 -6.60 -18.40 -12.43
N SER A 62 -6.72 -17.09 -12.66
CA SER A 62 -6.09 -16.03 -11.88
C SER A 62 -6.92 -15.61 -10.66
N THR A 63 -8.12 -16.16 -10.49
CA THR A 63 -9.10 -15.68 -9.50
C THR A 63 -8.89 -16.23 -8.08
N ASN A 64 -8.06 -17.26 -7.89
CA ASN A 64 -7.95 -17.95 -6.59
C ASN A 64 -6.53 -18.38 -6.19
N ILE A 65 -5.55 -17.47 -6.24
CA ILE A 65 -4.14 -17.80 -5.97
C ILE A 65 -3.56 -16.98 -4.80
N LYS A 66 -2.98 -17.70 -3.83
CA LYS A 66 -1.88 -17.22 -2.99
C LYS A 66 -0.65 -17.13 -3.92
N LEU A 67 -0.46 -15.96 -4.52
CA LEU A 67 0.58 -15.70 -5.53
C LEU A 67 1.97 -15.90 -4.91
N ASP A 68 2.92 -16.41 -5.70
CA ASP A 68 4.29 -16.59 -5.27
C ASP A 68 4.95 -15.22 -5.09
N ASP A 69 5.49 -14.97 -3.91
CA ASP A 69 6.08 -13.68 -3.53
C ASP A 69 7.20 -13.29 -4.51
N ASP A 70 8.02 -14.26 -4.92
CA ASP A 70 9.11 -14.06 -5.88
C ASP A 70 8.58 -13.61 -7.24
N GLU A 71 7.45 -14.16 -7.69
CA GLU A 71 6.85 -13.81 -8.98
C GLU A 71 6.30 -12.38 -8.99
N LEU A 72 5.63 -11.98 -7.90
CA LEU A 72 5.16 -10.61 -7.71
C LEU A 72 6.34 -9.64 -7.74
N LEU A 73 7.41 -9.94 -7.01
CA LEU A 73 8.59 -9.09 -6.95
C LEU A 73 9.32 -9.02 -8.30
N GLN A 74 9.43 -10.12 -9.03
CA GLN A 74 9.99 -10.10 -10.39
C GLN A 74 9.18 -9.21 -11.34
N ASP A 75 7.85 -9.27 -11.29
CA ASP A 75 7.00 -8.46 -12.16
C ASP A 75 7.16 -6.97 -11.85
N TRP A 76 7.16 -6.64 -10.56
CA TRP A 76 7.46 -5.30 -10.09
C TRP A 76 8.85 -4.82 -10.51
N GLY A 77 9.89 -5.64 -10.36
CA GLY A 77 11.24 -5.31 -10.81
C GLY A 77 11.34 -5.08 -12.31
N ARG A 78 10.64 -5.88 -13.13
CA ARG A 78 10.55 -5.66 -14.59
C ARG A 78 9.90 -4.32 -14.92
N LEU A 79 8.85 -3.93 -14.19
CA LEU A 79 8.20 -2.64 -14.39
C LEU A 79 9.13 -1.48 -14.01
N VAL A 80 9.85 -1.58 -12.89
CA VAL A 80 10.87 -0.59 -12.49
C VAL A 80 11.93 -0.45 -13.58
N ARG A 81 12.46 -1.57 -14.09
CA ARG A 81 13.45 -1.57 -15.17
C ARG A 81 12.92 -0.89 -16.43
N ARG A 82 11.71 -1.23 -16.85
CA ARG A 82 11.06 -0.68 -18.04
C ARG A 82 10.87 0.83 -17.94
N ASN A 83 10.39 1.30 -16.78
CA ASN A 83 10.04 2.70 -16.58
C ASN A 83 11.23 3.54 -16.06
N ARG A 84 12.35 2.88 -15.70
CA ARG A 84 13.52 3.47 -15.01
C ARG A 84 13.15 4.28 -13.76
N GLN A 85 12.03 3.95 -13.14
CA GLN A 85 11.45 4.63 -11.99
C GLN A 85 10.67 3.63 -11.15
N ILE A 86 10.64 3.87 -9.84
CA ILE A 86 9.80 3.11 -8.91
C ILE A 86 8.33 3.42 -9.21
N PRO A 87 7.51 2.42 -9.60
CA PRO A 87 6.13 2.66 -9.97
C PRO A 87 5.30 3.01 -8.72
N THR A 88 4.44 4.02 -8.86
CA THR A 88 3.36 4.24 -7.90
C THR A 88 2.36 3.07 -7.96
N ARG A 89 1.56 2.91 -6.91
CA ARG A 89 0.50 1.88 -6.86
C ARG A 89 -0.41 1.92 -8.08
N PHE A 90 -0.77 3.13 -8.51
CA PHE A 90 -1.59 3.36 -9.70
C PHE A 90 -0.87 3.03 -11.01
N GLN A 91 0.40 3.44 -11.16
CA GLN A 91 1.19 3.09 -12.33
C GLN A 91 1.29 1.57 -12.49
N TYR A 92 1.53 0.85 -11.38
CA TYR A 92 1.49 -0.61 -11.39
C TYR A 92 0.10 -1.15 -11.71
N LYS A 93 -0.98 -0.58 -11.18
CA LYS A 93 -2.36 -0.98 -11.52
C LYS A 93 -2.63 -0.93 -13.02
N ARG A 94 -2.08 0.07 -13.72
CA ARG A 94 -2.28 0.29 -15.16
C ARG A 94 -1.37 -0.56 -16.03
N GLU A 95 -0.14 -0.82 -15.58
CA GLU A 95 0.94 -1.32 -16.43
C GLU A 95 1.54 -2.65 -15.97
N GLY A 96 1.26 -3.06 -14.74
CA GLY A 96 1.71 -4.29 -14.11
C GLY A 96 0.76 -5.45 -14.41
N LYS A 97 1.26 -6.67 -14.20
CA LYS A 97 0.52 -7.89 -14.55
C LYS A 97 -0.56 -8.26 -13.52
N TYR A 98 -0.41 -7.81 -12.28
CA TYR A 98 -1.22 -8.23 -11.14
C TYR A 98 -1.95 -7.07 -10.50
N SER A 99 -3.03 -7.35 -9.76
CA SER A 99 -3.70 -6.33 -8.96
C SER A 99 -2.80 -5.85 -7.82
N PRO A 100 -2.69 -4.53 -7.55
CA PRO A 100 -1.90 -4.02 -6.44
C PRO A 100 -2.31 -4.59 -5.08
N GLY A 101 -3.60 -4.91 -4.89
CA GLY A 101 -4.09 -5.52 -3.66
C GLY A 101 -3.49 -6.90 -3.35
N VAL A 102 -2.93 -7.59 -4.35
CA VAL A 102 -2.18 -8.83 -4.12
C VAL A 102 -0.84 -8.54 -3.45
N PHE A 103 -0.11 -7.52 -3.91
CA PHE A 103 1.12 -7.09 -3.26
C PHE A 103 0.88 -6.67 -1.83
N GLU A 104 -0.23 -5.96 -1.60
CA GLU A 104 -0.55 -5.47 -0.26
C GLU A 104 -0.85 -6.63 0.71
N ARG A 105 -1.52 -7.67 0.21
CA ARG A 105 -1.76 -8.89 0.99
C ARG A 105 -0.49 -9.70 1.25
N ALA A 106 0.44 -9.72 0.31
CA ALA A 106 1.70 -10.48 0.42
C ALA A 106 2.76 -9.74 1.26
N PHE A 107 2.87 -8.42 1.10
CA PHE A 107 4.01 -7.63 1.56
C PHE A 107 3.65 -6.50 2.54
N GLY A 108 2.36 -6.29 2.82
CA GLY A 108 1.88 -5.21 3.69
C GLY A 108 1.51 -3.95 2.91
N THR A 109 2.09 -2.80 3.23
CA THR A 109 1.78 -1.56 2.48
C THR A 109 2.48 -1.52 1.14
N TRP A 110 1.91 -0.85 0.12
CA TRP A 110 2.58 -0.69 -1.19
C TRP A 110 3.99 -0.08 -1.07
N SER A 111 4.19 0.82 -0.10
CA SER A 111 5.48 1.44 0.21
C SER A 111 6.55 0.46 0.72
N SER A 112 6.18 -0.76 1.14
CA SER A 112 7.13 -1.79 1.58
C SER A 112 7.75 -2.57 0.42
N VAL A 113 7.12 -2.57 -0.76
CA VAL A 113 7.51 -3.39 -1.92
C VAL A 113 8.97 -3.16 -2.35
N PRO A 114 9.53 -1.93 -2.40
CA PRO A 114 10.95 -1.72 -2.68
C PRO A 114 11.89 -2.44 -1.70
N THR A 115 11.56 -2.44 -0.41
CA THR A 115 12.35 -3.12 0.62
C THR A 115 12.30 -4.64 0.45
N LYS A 116 11.11 -5.17 0.16
CA LYS A 116 10.93 -6.61 -0.12
C LYS A 116 11.65 -7.03 -1.40
N PHE A 117 11.60 -6.20 -2.43
CA PHE A 117 12.36 -6.44 -3.65
C PHE A 117 13.86 -6.49 -3.40
N ARG A 118 14.39 -5.59 -2.56
CA ARG A 118 15.82 -5.61 -2.18
C ARG A 118 16.22 -6.93 -1.52
N GLN A 119 15.39 -7.45 -0.62
CA GLN A 119 15.61 -8.76 0.02
C GLN A 119 15.56 -9.90 -1.00
N PHE A 120 14.57 -9.86 -1.89
CA PHE A 120 14.43 -10.84 -2.97
C PHE A 120 15.61 -10.85 -3.95
N ALA A 121 16.17 -9.67 -4.25
CA ALA A 121 17.25 -9.47 -5.21
C ALA A 121 18.66 -9.63 -4.60
N GLU A 122 18.76 -9.93 -3.29
CA GLU A 122 20.04 -10.13 -2.63
C GLU A 122 20.79 -11.35 -3.24
N GLY A 123 22.03 -11.15 -3.66
CA GLY A 123 22.84 -12.18 -4.34
C GLY A 123 22.45 -12.45 -5.81
N LYS A 124 21.41 -11.79 -6.34
CA LYS A 124 20.92 -11.98 -7.71
C LYS A 124 21.47 -10.90 -8.64
N SER A 125 22.54 -11.23 -9.37
CA SER A 125 23.24 -10.30 -10.25
C SER A 125 22.37 -9.70 -11.36
N GLU A 126 21.29 -10.38 -11.74
CA GLU A 126 20.36 -9.95 -12.79
C GLU A 126 19.47 -8.77 -12.38
N TRP A 127 19.48 -8.34 -11.11
CA TRP A 127 18.67 -7.22 -10.61
C TRP A 127 19.50 -6.02 -10.15
N VAL A 128 20.82 -6.01 -10.39
CA VAL A 128 21.74 -4.94 -9.97
C VAL A 128 21.32 -3.57 -10.49
N ASP A 129 20.83 -3.50 -11.72
CA ASP A 129 20.33 -2.28 -12.34
C ASP A 129 19.07 -1.73 -11.63
N VAL A 130 18.15 -2.61 -11.26
CA VAL A 130 16.93 -2.24 -10.51
C VAL A 130 17.28 -1.85 -9.08
N LEU A 131 18.19 -2.57 -8.43
CA LEU A 131 18.69 -2.25 -7.08
C LEU A 131 19.33 -0.86 -7.01
N ALA A 132 19.99 -0.43 -8.09
CA ALA A 132 20.58 0.91 -8.21
C ALA A 132 19.54 2.03 -8.33
N LEU A 133 18.32 1.73 -8.79
CA LEU A 133 17.21 2.68 -8.88
C LEU A 133 16.42 2.79 -7.56
N LEU A 134 16.64 1.87 -6.61
CA LEU A 134 15.97 1.90 -5.32
C LEU A 134 16.62 2.92 -4.38
N PRO A 135 15.85 3.56 -3.48
CA PRO A 135 16.41 4.48 -2.51
C PRO A 135 17.41 3.71 -1.65
N LEU A 136 18.58 4.31 -1.37
CA LEU A 136 19.56 3.71 -0.47
C LEU A 136 18.88 3.45 0.88
N THR A 137 18.69 2.18 1.21
CA THR A 137 18.33 1.79 2.58
C THR A 137 19.56 2.05 3.43
N GLU A 138 19.54 3.13 4.20
CA GLU A 138 20.54 3.27 5.26
C GLU A 138 20.45 2.04 6.17
N PRO A 139 21.55 1.29 6.36
CA PRO A 139 21.53 0.16 7.27
C PRO A 139 21.20 0.68 8.68
N LYS A 140 20.22 0.03 9.34
CA LYS A 140 19.95 0.20 10.77
C LYS A 140 21.28 0.07 11.51
N ARG A 141 21.81 1.18 12.05
CA ARG A 141 22.97 1.14 12.95
C ARG A 141 22.61 0.21 14.11
N LEU A 142 23.29 -0.93 14.20
CA LEU A 142 23.27 -1.78 15.39
C LEU A 142 23.75 -0.95 16.60
N PRO A 143 23.15 -1.10 17.79
CA PRO A 143 23.67 -0.46 18.99
C PRO A 143 25.06 -1.01 19.28
N ARG A 144 26.08 -0.14 19.31
CA ARG A 144 27.42 -0.54 19.76
C ARG A 144 27.35 -0.90 21.25
N VAL A 145 27.63 -2.16 21.57
CA VAL A 145 27.92 -2.63 22.93
C VAL A 145 29.18 -1.91 23.41
N GLY A 146 29.11 -1.41 24.65
CA GLY A 146 30.07 -0.46 25.21
C GLY A 146 31.50 -0.97 25.33
N ALA A 147 32.42 0.00 25.26
CA ALA A 147 33.73 -0.09 25.89
C ALA A 147 33.99 1.24 26.60
N ARG A 148 34.19 1.17 27.91
CA ARG A 148 34.64 2.27 28.78
C ARG A 148 36.14 2.52 28.59
N SER A 149 36.55 3.72 29.02
CA SER A 149 37.88 4.31 29.25
C SER A 149 38.23 5.36 28.19
N GLY A 150 38.71 6.56 28.51
CA GLY A 150 38.99 7.25 29.76
C GLY A 150 39.66 8.58 29.40
N ASP A 151 39.14 9.67 29.96
CA ASP A 151 39.80 10.90 30.40
C ASP A 151 40.34 12.01 29.45
N THR A 152 40.11 13.23 29.96
CA THR A 152 40.79 14.54 29.81
C THR A 152 40.49 15.56 28.67
N SER A 153 40.02 16.73 29.17
CA SER A 153 40.22 18.14 28.75
C SER A 153 39.40 18.75 27.59
N SER A 154 38.47 19.63 27.99
CA SER A 154 37.79 20.71 27.24
C SER A 154 38.80 21.75 26.69
N PRO A 155 38.47 22.65 25.73
CA PRO A 155 37.36 23.62 25.84
C PRO A 155 36.60 23.93 24.53
N GLU A 156 35.33 24.31 24.68
CA GLU A 156 34.63 25.43 24.02
C GLU A 156 33.13 25.13 23.89
N ASP A 157 32.36 25.81 24.74
CA ASP A 157 30.90 25.79 24.78
C ASP A 157 30.31 26.41 23.50
N VAL A 158 30.03 25.56 22.53
CA VAL A 158 28.97 25.81 21.56
C VAL A 158 27.85 24.83 21.92
N PRO A 159 26.65 25.28 22.32
CA PRO A 159 25.55 24.36 22.57
C PRO A 159 25.21 23.65 21.25
N LEU A 160 25.70 22.40 21.14
CA LEU A 160 25.34 21.48 20.08
C LEU A 160 23.82 21.36 20.10
N THR A 161 23.21 21.98 19.09
CA THR A 161 21.80 21.85 18.77
C THR A 161 21.41 20.39 18.86
N VAL A 162 20.55 20.06 19.83
CA VAL A 162 19.96 18.74 20.03
C VAL A 162 19.05 18.46 18.83
N SER A 163 19.64 18.01 17.73
CA SER A 163 18.90 17.70 16.51
C SER A 163 19.34 16.36 15.93
N SER A 164 19.18 15.33 16.75
CA SER A 164 18.80 14.02 16.24
C SER A 164 17.72 13.51 17.18
N ARG A 165 16.44 13.76 16.87
CA ARG A 165 15.34 13.17 17.62
C ARG A 165 15.54 11.66 17.61
N GLN A 166 15.89 11.09 18.75
CA GLN A 166 16.07 9.66 18.92
C GLN A 166 14.70 9.02 18.66
N ARG A 167 14.56 8.31 17.52
CA ARG A 167 13.31 7.64 17.15
C ARG A 167 13.40 6.17 17.54
N HIS A 168 12.41 5.70 18.29
CA HIS A 168 12.31 4.29 18.66
C HIS A 168 11.62 3.49 17.54
N SER A 169 11.87 2.18 17.47
CA SER A 169 11.18 1.31 16.52
C SER A 169 9.71 1.16 16.90
N LYS A 170 8.83 1.08 15.89
CA LYS A 170 7.40 0.83 16.09
C LYS A 170 7.19 -0.55 16.73
N LEU A 171 6.27 -0.61 17.69
CA LEU A 171 5.76 -1.86 18.24
C LEU A 171 4.42 -2.15 17.55
N GLU A 172 4.27 -3.36 16.99
CA GLU A 172 3.09 -3.73 16.20
C GLU A 172 1.89 -4.18 17.04
N ASP A 173 2.08 -4.39 18.36
CA ASP A 173 1.07 -4.87 19.30
C ASP A 173 0.14 -3.77 19.84
N ARG A 174 0.34 -2.51 19.42
CA ARG A 174 -0.36 -1.34 19.96
C ARG A 174 -0.63 -0.27 18.91
N SER A 175 -1.61 0.57 19.20
CA SER A 175 -1.98 1.69 18.35
C SER A 175 -0.87 2.73 18.22
N THR A 176 -0.80 3.36 17.05
CA THR A 176 0.04 4.54 16.79
C THR A 176 -0.79 5.80 17.01
N TYR A 177 -0.21 6.79 17.66
CA TYR A 177 -0.86 8.08 17.96
C TYR A 177 -0.09 9.21 17.30
N GLY A 178 -0.80 10.23 16.83
CA GLY A 178 -0.21 11.46 16.32
C GLY A 178 0.31 12.36 17.45
N ASN A 179 0.80 13.55 17.11
CA ASN A 179 1.24 14.49 18.15
C ASN A 179 0.04 14.90 19.03
N PRO A 180 0.26 15.31 20.28
CA PRO A 180 -0.82 15.83 21.11
C PRO A 180 -1.43 17.10 20.51
N ILE A 181 -2.76 17.20 20.54
CA ILE A 181 -3.52 18.39 20.13
C ILE A 181 -4.61 18.80 21.12
N ASP A 182 -5.11 17.88 21.96
CA ASP A 182 -6.18 18.11 22.95
C ASP A 182 -7.35 18.99 22.43
N PHE A 183 -7.78 18.74 21.20
CA PHE A 183 -8.82 19.51 20.52
C PHE A 183 -10.19 18.88 20.72
N ARG A 184 -11.06 19.51 21.53
CA ARG A 184 -12.46 19.12 21.75
C ARG A 184 -12.65 17.63 22.09
N GLY A 185 -11.74 17.10 22.92
CA GLY A 185 -11.74 15.69 23.34
C GLY A 185 -10.93 14.75 22.44
N LEU A 186 -10.50 15.19 21.25
CA LEU A 186 -9.54 14.46 20.43
C LEU A 186 -8.12 14.83 20.88
N ARG A 187 -7.46 13.91 21.59
CA ARG A 187 -6.16 14.21 22.24
C ARG A 187 -4.96 14.19 21.29
N HIS A 188 -5.05 13.45 20.19
CA HIS A 188 -3.93 13.24 19.27
C HIS A 188 -4.33 13.54 17.82
N GLU A 189 -3.38 14.01 17.02
CA GLU A 189 -3.55 14.19 15.58
C GLU A 189 -4.01 12.88 14.91
N PRO A 190 -4.82 12.98 13.84
CA PRO A 190 -5.07 11.86 12.95
C PRO A 190 -3.76 11.22 12.47
N VAL A 191 -3.79 9.90 12.28
CA VAL A 191 -2.66 9.12 11.71
C VAL A 191 -3.06 8.37 10.43
N ASN A 192 -4.31 8.54 9.99
CA ASN A 192 -4.89 7.92 8.81
C ASN A 192 -6.15 8.72 8.37
N GLU A 193 -6.78 8.30 7.27
CA GLU A 193 -7.99 8.91 6.69
C GLU A 193 -9.18 8.88 7.66
N ASN A 194 -9.44 7.76 8.33
CA ASN A 194 -10.56 7.68 9.28
C ASN A 194 -10.47 8.72 10.42
N GLY A 195 -9.26 9.04 10.87
CA GLY A 195 -9.05 10.12 11.84
C GLY A 195 -9.38 11.50 11.25
N VAL A 196 -9.13 11.71 9.96
CA VAL A 196 -9.51 12.95 9.23
C VAL A 196 -11.02 13.04 9.11
N VAL A 197 -11.70 11.96 8.72
CA VAL A 197 -13.17 11.89 8.64
C VAL A 197 -13.80 12.25 9.99
N PHE A 198 -13.31 11.63 11.07
CA PHE A 198 -13.82 11.90 12.42
C PHE A 198 -13.62 13.36 12.82
N LEU A 199 -12.41 13.89 12.62
CA LEU A 199 -12.10 15.29 12.95
C LEU A 199 -12.94 16.28 12.12
N PHE A 200 -13.09 16.05 10.81
CA PHE A 200 -13.96 16.87 9.98
C PHE A 200 -15.41 16.82 10.48
N GLY A 201 -15.92 15.65 10.84
CA GLY A 201 -17.26 15.51 11.43
C GLY A 201 -17.46 16.36 12.70
N MET A 202 -16.40 16.58 13.48
CA MET A 202 -16.44 17.45 14.67
C MET A 202 -16.52 18.95 14.33
N VAL A 203 -15.98 19.38 13.18
CA VAL A 203 -15.83 20.81 12.83
C VAL A 203 -16.63 21.23 11.59
N ALA A 204 -17.26 20.29 10.88
CA ALA A 204 -17.89 20.52 9.58
C ALA A 204 -18.85 21.72 9.59
N ARG A 205 -19.72 21.80 10.61
CA ARG A 205 -20.70 22.89 10.72
C ARG A 205 -20.07 24.27 10.87
N GLU A 206 -18.95 24.38 11.60
CA GLU A 206 -18.22 25.64 11.78
C GLU A 206 -17.42 26.02 10.55
N LEU A 207 -16.97 25.03 9.78
CA LEU A 207 -16.39 25.23 8.46
C LEU A 207 -17.44 25.54 7.39
N GLY A 208 -18.73 25.64 7.75
CA GLY A 208 -19.81 25.95 6.81
C GLY A 208 -20.25 24.75 5.98
N TYR A 209 -20.05 23.52 6.46
CA TYR A 209 -20.49 22.28 5.81
C TYR A 209 -21.64 21.61 6.56
N MET A 210 -22.59 21.08 5.79
CA MET A 210 -23.68 20.22 6.25
C MET A 210 -23.53 18.86 5.58
N VAL A 211 -23.07 17.88 6.33
CA VAL A 211 -22.84 16.50 5.82
C VAL A 211 -24.18 15.81 5.61
N GLU A 212 -24.37 15.21 4.44
CA GLU A 212 -25.59 14.48 4.05
C GLU A 212 -25.35 12.96 4.09
N ALA A 213 -24.22 12.50 3.54
CA ALA A 213 -23.86 11.09 3.52
C ALA A 213 -22.34 10.90 3.56
N VAL A 214 -21.90 9.81 4.17
CA VAL A 214 -20.51 9.31 4.14
C VAL A 214 -20.55 7.85 3.69
N GLN A 215 -19.65 7.48 2.79
CA GLN A 215 -19.59 6.17 2.15
C GLN A 215 -18.14 5.73 1.92
N ALA A 216 -17.94 4.44 1.62
CA ALA A 216 -16.62 3.88 1.31
C ALA A 216 -16.26 3.95 -0.19
N ALA A 217 -17.21 4.37 -1.03
CA ALA A 217 -17.01 4.50 -2.45
C ALA A 217 -16.73 5.96 -2.81
N PHE A 218 -15.85 6.19 -3.78
CA PHE A 218 -15.57 7.52 -4.27
C PHE A 218 -16.83 8.21 -4.87
N PRO A 219 -17.09 9.49 -4.55
CA PRO A 219 -16.42 10.30 -3.52
C PRO A 219 -16.89 9.91 -2.11
N ASP A 220 -16.00 9.98 -1.12
CA ASP A 220 -16.27 9.50 0.24
C ASP A 220 -17.45 10.19 0.94
N CYS A 221 -17.74 11.44 0.57
CA CYS A 221 -18.78 12.20 1.24
C CYS A 221 -19.57 13.12 0.31
N GLU A 222 -20.87 13.17 0.55
CA GLU A 222 -21.75 14.19 0.02
C GLU A 222 -22.10 15.18 1.13
N ALA A 223 -21.94 16.46 0.85
CA ALA A 223 -22.28 17.54 1.76
C ALA A 223 -22.87 18.72 1.01
N LYS A 224 -23.37 19.70 1.76
CA LYS A 224 -23.67 21.04 1.29
C LYS A 224 -22.71 22.01 1.95
N ARG A 225 -22.04 22.87 1.19
CA ARG A 225 -21.26 24.00 1.71
C ARG A 225 -22.08 25.28 1.67
N GLN A 226 -21.91 26.14 2.65
CA GLN A 226 -22.53 27.45 2.70
C GLN A 226 -21.77 28.41 1.79
N ILE A 227 -22.48 29.03 0.84
CA ILE A 227 -21.89 29.98 -0.13
C ILE A 227 -22.30 31.44 0.13
N ASP A 228 -23.32 31.64 0.95
CA ASP A 228 -23.83 32.96 1.37
C ASP A 228 -24.72 32.78 2.61
N ALA A 229 -25.19 33.88 3.21
CA ALA A 229 -26.20 33.84 4.27
C ALA A 229 -27.42 33.03 3.82
N ASN A 230 -27.67 31.90 4.50
CA ASN A 230 -28.76 30.97 4.22
C ASN A 230 -28.76 30.34 2.80
N LYS A 231 -27.65 30.38 2.05
CA LYS A 231 -27.52 29.71 0.74
C LYS A 231 -26.50 28.59 0.80
N TRP A 232 -26.91 27.41 0.33
CA TRP A 232 -26.13 26.17 0.41
C TRP A 232 -26.01 25.53 -0.97
N GLN A 233 -24.83 24.99 -1.28
CA GLN A 233 -24.53 24.33 -2.54
C GLN A 233 -24.00 22.92 -2.27
N ARG A 234 -24.49 21.92 -3.02
CA ARG A 234 -23.98 20.54 -2.94
C ARG A 234 -22.52 20.49 -3.38
N VAL A 235 -21.73 19.71 -2.65
CA VAL A 235 -20.33 19.40 -2.95
C VAL A 235 -20.06 17.92 -2.66
N ARG A 236 -19.10 17.37 -3.40
CA ARG A 236 -18.53 16.04 -3.23
C ARG A 236 -17.16 16.18 -2.59
N ILE A 237 -16.96 15.48 -1.50
CA ILE A 237 -15.76 15.56 -0.68
C ILE A 237 -15.03 14.23 -0.73
N GLU A 238 -13.71 14.28 -0.95
CA GLU A 238 -12.83 13.15 -0.70
C GLU A 238 -12.01 13.39 0.57
N PHE A 239 -11.90 12.37 1.41
CA PHE A 239 -11.10 12.45 2.63
C PHE A 239 -9.74 11.79 2.41
N GLU A 240 -8.68 12.54 2.71
CA GLU A 240 -7.32 12.04 2.54
C GLU A 240 -6.48 12.33 3.76
N PHE A 241 -5.58 11.42 4.15
CA PHE A 241 -4.63 11.77 5.21
C PHE A 241 -3.69 12.89 4.75
N GLU A 242 -3.22 12.80 3.51
CA GLU A 242 -2.41 13.82 2.86
C GLU A 242 -3.02 14.15 1.49
N SER A 243 -3.12 15.42 1.11
CA SER A 243 -3.82 15.80 -0.13
C SER A 243 -3.30 15.10 -1.40
N ARG A 244 -1.99 14.76 -1.46
CA ARG A 244 -1.42 14.02 -2.59
C ARG A 244 -1.98 12.61 -2.75
N ASN A 245 -2.53 12.02 -1.69
CA ASN A 245 -3.09 10.68 -1.72
C ASN A 245 -4.28 10.60 -2.70
N PHE A 246 -5.05 11.68 -2.85
CA PHE A 246 -6.11 11.78 -3.88
C PHE A 246 -5.60 11.40 -5.27
N ARG A 247 -4.46 11.98 -5.66
CA ARG A 247 -3.77 11.69 -6.92
C ARG A 247 -3.22 10.27 -6.91
N ASP A 248 -2.61 9.85 -5.81
CA ASP A 248 -1.94 8.54 -5.70
C ASP A 248 -2.97 7.37 -5.74
N HIS A 249 -4.20 7.60 -5.30
CA HIS A 249 -5.36 6.70 -5.41
C HIS A 249 -5.97 6.69 -6.82
N GLY A 250 -5.74 7.75 -7.60
CA GLY A 250 -6.18 7.85 -8.99
C GLY A 250 -7.62 8.35 -9.14
N HIS A 251 -8.10 9.13 -8.19
CA HIS A 251 -9.42 9.76 -8.26
C HIS A 251 -9.46 10.82 -9.37
N SER A 252 -10.59 10.89 -10.07
CA SER A 252 -10.80 11.93 -11.09
C SER A 252 -11.17 13.24 -10.41
N ALA A 253 -10.51 14.33 -10.82
CA ALA A 253 -10.85 15.68 -10.36
C ALA A 253 -12.28 16.10 -10.76
N ASP A 254 -12.89 15.48 -11.78
CA ASP A 254 -14.27 15.79 -12.19
C ASP A 254 -15.31 15.19 -11.23
N GLY A 255 -14.90 14.18 -10.45
CA GLY A 255 -15.74 13.45 -9.51
C GLY A 255 -15.78 14.04 -8.10
N CYS A 256 -14.97 15.07 -7.84
CA CYS A 256 -14.73 15.62 -6.51
C CYS A 256 -14.69 17.15 -6.62
N ASP A 257 -15.20 17.83 -5.60
CA ASP A 257 -15.18 19.29 -5.56
C ASP A 257 -14.22 19.80 -4.46
N VAL A 258 -14.07 19.03 -3.37
CA VAL A 258 -13.25 19.40 -2.20
C VAL A 258 -12.45 18.19 -1.71
N ILE A 259 -11.15 18.38 -1.45
CA ILE A 259 -10.33 17.43 -0.70
C ILE A 259 -10.21 17.95 0.73
N VAL A 260 -10.73 17.19 1.68
CA VAL A 260 -10.49 17.43 3.10
C VAL A 260 -9.33 16.56 3.54
N CYS A 261 -8.26 17.17 4.04
CA CYS A 261 -7.06 16.44 4.46
C CYS A 261 -6.48 16.90 5.79
N TRP A 262 -5.69 16.03 6.43
CA TRP A 262 -4.93 16.45 7.61
C TRP A 262 -3.81 17.42 7.20
N ARG A 263 -3.03 17.06 6.17
CA ARG A 263 -1.90 17.85 5.68
C ARG A 263 -1.96 18.06 4.17
N HIS A 264 -1.85 19.31 3.74
CA HIS A 264 -1.71 19.63 2.32
C HIS A 264 -0.24 19.53 1.90
N ASN A 265 0.03 18.77 0.86
CA ASN A 265 1.38 18.54 0.34
C ASN A 265 1.42 18.27 -1.18
N TRP A 266 0.33 18.59 -1.88
CA TRP A 266 0.23 18.40 -3.32
C TRP A 266 0.30 19.76 -4.01
N SER A 267 1.52 20.21 -4.31
CA SER A 267 1.78 21.52 -4.93
C SER A 267 1.10 21.69 -6.28
N ASP A 268 1.00 20.60 -7.05
CA ASP A 268 0.46 20.59 -8.41
C ASP A 268 -1.03 20.16 -8.42
N CYS A 269 -1.76 20.45 -7.34
CA CYS A 269 -3.17 20.14 -7.25
C CYS A 269 -3.96 20.95 -8.31
N PRO A 270 -4.86 20.30 -9.08
CA PRO A 270 -5.71 20.99 -10.03
C PRO A 270 -6.48 22.15 -9.39
N PRO A 271 -6.53 23.33 -10.02
CA PRO A 271 -7.11 24.53 -9.42
C PRO A 271 -8.62 24.44 -9.19
N GLN A 272 -9.30 23.50 -9.83
CA GLN A 272 -10.74 23.24 -9.61
C GLN A 272 -11.04 22.49 -8.31
N LEU A 273 -10.04 21.83 -7.71
CA LEU A 273 -10.21 21.12 -6.44
C LEU A 273 -9.90 22.07 -5.29
N GLU A 274 -10.89 22.27 -4.41
CA GLU A 274 -10.69 23.02 -3.17
C GLU A 274 -9.96 22.15 -2.14
N ILE A 275 -9.00 22.71 -1.42
CA ILE A 275 -8.29 22.01 -0.34
C ILE A 275 -8.71 22.57 1.02
N VAL A 276 -9.21 21.69 1.87
CA VAL A 276 -9.49 21.98 3.28
C VAL A 276 -8.44 21.25 4.13
N GLU A 277 -7.42 21.98 4.60
CA GLU A 277 -6.36 21.45 5.45
C GLU A 277 -6.72 21.59 6.95
N LEU A 278 -7.10 20.48 7.57
CA LEU A 278 -7.56 20.47 8.96
C LEU A 278 -6.47 20.86 9.96
N SER A 279 -5.21 20.45 9.76
CA SER A 279 -4.13 20.75 10.71
C SER A 279 -3.85 22.24 10.89
N SER A 280 -4.16 23.04 9.87
CA SER A 280 -4.09 24.50 9.91
C SER A 280 -5.38 25.09 10.49
N LEU A 281 -6.55 24.61 10.05
CA LEU A 281 -7.87 25.13 10.46
C LEU A 281 -8.18 24.93 11.95
N ILE A 282 -7.81 23.78 12.53
CA ILE A 282 -8.10 23.54 13.95
C ILE A 282 -7.31 24.47 14.87
N LYS A 283 -6.14 24.98 14.42
CA LYS A 283 -5.36 25.96 15.19
C LYS A 283 -6.07 27.31 15.27
N SER A 284 -6.83 27.68 14.24
CA SER A 284 -7.69 28.87 14.30
C SER A 284 -8.93 28.64 15.15
N LEU A 285 -9.57 27.48 15.06
CA LEU A 285 -10.76 27.16 15.85
C LEU A 285 -10.46 27.01 17.34
N ALA A 286 -9.32 26.43 17.69
CA ALA A 286 -8.89 26.33 19.09
C ALA A 286 -8.73 27.71 19.75
N LYS A 287 -8.30 28.72 18.99
CA LYS A 287 -8.18 30.11 19.48
C LYS A 287 -9.51 30.83 19.65
N SER A 288 -10.57 30.39 18.96
CA SER A 288 -11.91 30.97 19.15
C SER A 288 -12.68 30.35 20.31
N ASP A 289 -12.21 29.21 20.82
CA ASP A 289 -12.78 28.51 21.97
C ASP A 289 -12.21 29.04 23.31
N GLU A 290 -11.11 29.82 23.27
CA GLU A 290 -10.49 30.52 24.42
C GLU A 290 -11.07 31.93 24.63
#